data_AF-A0A517L7T6-F1
#
_entry.id   AF-A0A517L7T6-F1
#
_cell.length_a   1.000
_cell.length_b   1.000
_cell.length_c   1.000
_cell.angle_alpha   90.00
_cell.angle_beta   90.00
_cell.angle_gamma   90.00
#
_symmetry.space_group_name_H-M   'P 1'
#
loop_
_entity.id
_entity.type
_entity.pdbx_description
1 polymer ?
#
loop_
_entity_poly.entity_id
_entity_poly.type
_entity_poly.pdbx_seq_one_letter_code
_entity_poly.pdbx_strand_id
1 'polypeptide(L)'
;MGRKILRVGPEPYQVLLLKTTSNFLMAGLMELVAEAHVLAEKTGLGSAPLEELLKENFGPVIYTDSIRMTTGVYAPPIGEKPWSEVGLAIKDVGHDVEMAEQCGCSLPAGELALRHLKQAKLWGDKEGRSLDSTSVYGIVREEAGLDFETDLVKEKCRSRKD
;
A
#
# COMPACT_ATOMS: atom_id res chain seq x y z
N MET A 1 -8.64 -9.60 -20.57
CA MET A 1 -7.76 -10.57 -21.25
C MET A 1 -6.33 -10.38 -20.74
N GLY A 2 -5.67 -11.45 -20.29
CA GLY A 2 -4.28 -11.36 -19.79
C GLY A 2 -3.30 -11.09 -20.93
N ARG A 3 -2.34 -10.16 -20.73
CA ARG A 3 -1.36 -9.76 -21.75
C ARG A 3 -0.31 -10.84 -22.06
N LYS A 4 -0.07 -11.78 -21.13
CA LYS A 4 0.93 -12.85 -21.25
C LYS A 4 0.53 -14.05 -20.40
N ILE A 5 0.82 -15.26 -20.88
CA ILE A 5 0.66 -16.51 -20.14
C ILE A 5 2.01 -16.89 -19.54
N LEU A 6 2.06 -17.09 -18.23
CA LEU A 6 3.23 -17.61 -17.52
C LEU A 6 2.99 -19.08 -17.16
N ARG A 7 3.96 -19.95 -17.48
CA ARG A 7 3.93 -21.37 -17.08
C ARG A 7 4.68 -21.50 -15.76
N VAL A 8 3.99 -21.92 -14.70
CA VAL A 8 4.53 -21.90 -13.32
C VAL A 8 5.09 -23.27 -12.90
N GLY A 9 4.50 -24.36 -13.42
CA GLY A 9 4.98 -25.71 -13.20
C GLY A 9 3.90 -26.74 -13.50
N PRO A 10 4.18 -28.04 -13.29
CA PRO A 10 3.25 -29.12 -13.59
C PRO A 10 2.09 -29.22 -12.59
N GLU A 11 2.26 -28.72 -11.36
CA GLU A 11 1.29 -28.92 -10.28
C GLU A 11 0.36 -27.69 -10.11
N PRO A 12 -0.97 -27.90 -9.98
CA PRO A 12 -1.93 -26.78 -9.85
C PRO A 12 -1.65 -25.83 -8.68
N TYR A 13 -1.15 -26.34 -7.55
CA TYR A 13 -0.89 -25.53 -6.36
C TYR A 13 0.21 -24.47 -6.58
N GLN A 14 1.12 -24.68 -7.53
CA GLN A 14 2.23 -23.76 -7.77
C GLN A 14 1.76 -22.40 -8.30
N VAL A 15 0.63 -22.37 -9.01
CA VAL A 15 0.01 -21.12 -9.46
C VAL A 15 -0.49 -20.30 -8.28
N LEU A 16 -1.09 -20.97 -7.28
CA LEU A 16 -1.52 -20.31 -6.05
C LEU A 16 -0.31 -19.76 -5.28
N LEU A 17 0.76 -20.55 -5.14
CA LEU A 17 2.01 -20.08 -4.51
C LEU A 17 2.57 -18.84 -5.20
N LEU A 18 2.64 -18.83 -6.55
CA LEU A 18 3.13 -17.65 -7.27
C LEU A 18 2.24 -16.42 -7.03
N LYS A 19 0.93 -16.62 -6.94
CA LYS A 19 -0.02 -15.53 -6.66
C LYS A 19 0.15 -14.98 -5.24
N THR A 20 0.29 -15.85 -4.25
CA THR A 20 0.64 -15.51 -2.86
C THR A 20 1.94 -14.71 -2.82
N THR A 21 3.02 -15.22 -3.42
CA THR A 21 4.30 -14.50 -3.49
C THR A 21 4.17 -13.12 -4.16
N SER A 22 3.32 -13.00 -5.19
CA SER A 22 3.06 -11.72 -5.83
C SER A 22 2.36 -10.71 -4.91
N ASN A 23 1.45 -11.15 -4.05
CA ASN A 23 0.76 -10.26 -3.11
C ASN A 23 1.72 -9.75 -2.02
N PHE A 24 2.56 -10.62 -1.48
CA PHE A 24 3.65 -10.25 -0.58
C PHE A 24 4.59 -9.21 -1.21
N LEU A 25 5.03 -9.43 -2.46
CA LEU A 25 5.89 -8.46 -3.16
C LEU A 25 5.22 -7.10 -3.29
N MET A 26 3.94 -7.07 -3.65
CA MET A 26 3.19 -5.81 -3.74
C MET A 26 3.12 -5.10 -2.39
N ALA A 27 2.86 -5.82 -1.30
CA ALA A 27 2.77 -5.23 0.03
C ALA A 27 4.13 -4.67 0.50
N GLY A 28 5.22 -5.41 0.30
CA GLY A 28 6.56 -4.94 0.65
C GLY A 28 7.03 -3.74 -0.18
N LEU A 29 6.71 -3.71 -1.48
CA LEU A 29 7.04 -2.57 -2.33
C LEU A 29 6.23 -1.33 -1.94
N MET A 30 4.94 -1.50 -1.66
CA MET A 30 4.08 -0.42 -1.20
C MET A 30 4.59 0.17 0.13
N GLU A 31 5.01 -0.67 1.07
CA GLU A 31 5.62 -0.24 2.34
C GLU A 31 6.88 0.59 2.09
N LEU A 32 7.80 0.10 1.25
CA LEU A 32 9.04 0.80 0.92
C LEU A 32 8.80 2.17 0.27
N VAL A 33 7.78 2.27 -0.59
CA VAL A 33 7.41 3.55 -1.24
C VAL A 33 6.84 4.53 -0.22
N ALA A 34 6.03 4.06 0.72
CA ALA A 34 5.52 4.89 1.80
C ALA A 34 6.65 5.49 2.65
N GLU A 35 7.59 4.66 3.10
CA GLU A 35 8.78 5.10 3.84
C GLU A 35 9.62 6.12 3.04
N ALA A 36 9.82 5.87 1.74
CA ALA A 36 10.58 6.77 0.87
C ALA A 36 9.90 8.15 0.75
N HIS A 37 8.58 8.21 0.61
CA HIS A 37 7.84 9.48 0.56
C HIS A 37 7.88 10.23 1.88
N VAL A 38 7.73 9.54 3.01
CA VAL A 38 7.83 10.17 4.33
C VAL A 38 9.25 10.70 4.56
N LEU A 39 10.29 9.96 4.17
CA LEU A 39 11.66 10.44 4.21
C LEU A 39 11.85 11.69 3.33
N ALA A 40 11.31 11.69 2.12
CA ALA A 40 11.39 12.83 1.20
C ALA A 40 10.69 14.08 1.76
N GLU A 41 9.55 13.93 2.44
CA GLU A 41 8.86 15.04 3.11
C GLU A 41 9.64 15.57 4.30
N LYS A 42 10.13 14.69 5.18
CA LYS A 42 10.88 15.09 6.38
C LYS A 42 12.22 15.75 6.07
N THR A 43 12.81 15.45 4.92
CA THR A 43 14.08 16.04 4.46
C THR A 43 13.89 17.28 3.59
N GLY A 44 12.65 17.63 3.22
CA GLY A 44 12.36 18.74 2.33
C GLY A 44 12.65 18.47 0.84
N LEU A 45 12.91 17.22 0.46
CA LEU A 45 13.05 16.81 -0.95
C LEU A 45 11.74 16.98 -1.73
N GLY A 46 10.61 16.74 -1.06
CA GLY A 46 9.28 16.72 -1.68
C GLY A 46 9.02 15.46 -2.51
N SER A 47 7.78 15.28 -2.96
CA SER A 47 7.35 14.05 -3.65
C SER A 47 7.75 14.00 -5.13
N ALA A 48 7.83 15.14 -5.82
CA ALA A 48 8.01 15.19 -7.26
C ALA A 48 9.33 14.58 -7.76
N PRO A 49 10.51 14.89 -7.16
CA PRO A 49 11.76 14.25 -7.57
C PRO A 49 11.77 12.73 -7.34
N LEU A 50 11.15 12.28 -6.25
CA LEU A 50 11.03 10.85 -5.94
C LEU A 50 10.08 10.15 -6.92
N GLU A 51 8.93 10.74 -7.25
CA GLU A 51 8.02 10.22 -8.27
C GLU A 51 8.70 10.04 -9.63
N GLU A 52 9.48 11.03 -10.06
CA GLU A 52 10.25 10.96 -11.31
C GLU A 52 11.28 9.82 -11.26
N LEU A 53 12.02 9.68 -10.16
CA LEU A 53 12.94 8.57 -9.95
C LEU A 53 12.23 7.21 -10.04
N LEU A 54 11.07 7.06 -9.38
CA LEU A 54 10.31 5.82 -9.38
C LEU A 54 9.79 5.47 -10.78
N LYS A 55 9.31 6.48 -11.51
CA LYS A 55 8.83 6.33 -12.89
C LYS A 55 9.92 5.84 -13.84
N GLU A 56 11.08 6.49 -13.81
CA GLU A 56 12.15 6.24 -14.78
C GLU A 56 12.98 4.99 -14.46
N ASN A 57 13.18 4.66 -13.18
CA ASN A 57 14.12 3.59 -12.78
C ASN A 57 13.47 2.33 -12.19
N PHE A 58 12.28 2.44 -11.57
CA PHE A 58 11.68 1.33 -10.81
C PHE A 58 10.42 0.75 -11.46
N GLY A 59 9.91 1.41 -12.50
CA GLY A 59 8.85 0.90 -13.35
C GLY A 59 7.43 1.18 -12.84
N PRO A 60 6.42 0.75 -13.62
CA PRO A 60 5.07 1.26 -13.49
C PRO A 60 4.33 0.84 -12.22
N VAL A 61 4.68 -0.31 -11.62
CA VAL A 61 4.00 -0.83 -10.43
C VAL A 61 4.26 0.08 -9.23
N ILE A 62 5.53 0.27 -8.90
CA ILE A 62 6.00 1.11 -7.80
C ILE A 62 5.60 2.58 -8.02
N TYR A 63 5.72 3.06 -9.27
CA TYR A 63 5.26 4.39 -9.63
C TYR A 63 3.75 4.59 -9.40
N THR A 64 2.92 3.58 -9.67
CA THR A 64 1.47 3.69 -9.43
C THR A 64 1.15 3.82 -7.94
N ASP A 65 1.84 3.10 -7.06
CA ASP A 65 1.65 3.22 -5.62
C ASP A 65 2.07 4.60 -5.11
N SER A 66 3.18 5.13 -5.64
CA SER A 66 3.61 6.51 -5.41
C SER A 66 2.51 7.51 -5.73
N ILE A 67 1.92 7.43 -6.92
CA ILE A 67 0.83 8.34 -7.34
C ILE A 67 -0.38 8.22 -6.42
N ARG A 68 -0.75 7.01 -5.97
CA ARG A 68 -1.90 6.83 -5.07
C ARG A 68 -1.68 7.53 -3.72
N MET A 69 -0.46 7.48 -3.20
CA MET A 69 -0.09 8.13 -1.94
C MET A 69 -0.09 9.66 -2.07
N THR A 70 0.55 10.18 -3.10
CA THR A 70 0.79 11.63 -3.24
C THR A 70 -0.41 12.40 -3.77
N THR A 71 -1.32 11.73 -4.48
CA THR A 71 -2.58 12.33 -4.95
C THR A 71 -3.75 12.14 -3.99
N GLY A 72 -3.52 11.53 -2.82
CA GLY A 72 -4.54 11.35 -1.78
C GLY A 72 -5.54 10.20 -2.05
N VAL A 73 -5.27 9.31 -3.01
CA VAL A 73 -6.10 8.11 -3.24
C VAL A 73 -6.04 7.15 -2.05
N TYR A 74 -4.91 7.13 -1.32
CA TYR A 74 -4.72 6.29 -0.13
C TYR A 74 -5.81 6.50 0.93
N ALA A 75 -6.36 7.72 1.02
CA ALA A 75 -7.45 8.10 1.90
C ALA A 75 -8.52 8.83 1.07
N PRO A 76 -9.47 8.12 0.44
CA PRO A 76 -10.54 8.75 -0.35
C PRO A 76 -11.61 9.37 0.56
N PRO A 77 -12.30 10.47 0.19
CA PRO A 77 -13.32 11.09 1.03
C PRO A 77 -14.37 10.11 1.59
N ILE A 78 -14.96 10.42 2.75
CA ILE A 78 -15.98 9.58 3.39
C ILE A 78 -17.12 9.29 2.41
N GLY A 79 -17.48 8.01 2.27
CA GLY A 79 -18.50 7.53 1.33
C GLY A 79 -17.99 7.19 -0.07
N GLU A 80 -16.76 7.58 -0.42
CA GLU A 80 -16.12 7.16 -1.68
C GLU A 80 -15.46 5.78 -1.53
N LYS A 81 -15.41 5.04 -2.63
CA LYS A 81 -14.78 3.71 -2.66
C LYS A 81 -13.29 3.82 -2.98
N PRO A 82 -12.42 3.13 -2.24
CA PRO A 82 -11.01 3.05 -2.58
C PRO A 82 -10.79 2.30 -3.89
N TRP A 83 -9.63 2.49 -4.51
CA TRP A 83 -9.25 1.74 -5.72
C TRP A 83 -8.95 0.28 -5.39
N SER A 84 -8.26 0.05 -4.27
CA SER A 84 -8.02 -1.26 -3.68
C SER A 84 -8.30 -1.19 -2.18
N GLU A 85 -9.28 -1.92 -1.68
CA GLU A 85 -9.70 -1.83 -0.28
C GLU A 85 -8.66 -2.43 0.68
N VAL A 86 -8.39 -1.75 1.80
CA VAL A 86 -7.34 -2.14 2.77
C VAL A 86 -7.59 -3.51 3.42
N GLY A 87 -8.84 -3.86 3.73
CA GLY A 87 -9.24 -5.16 4.27
C GLY A 87 -8.97 -6.33 3.32
N LEU A 88 -9.13 -6.15 2.01
CA LEU A 88 -8.70 -7.15 1.01
C LEU A 88 -7.19 -7.36 1.05
N ALA A 89 -6.40 -6.28 1.16
CA ALA A 89 -4.95 -6.38 1.29
C ALA A 89 -4.54 -7.08 2.59
N ILE A 90 -5.21 -6.80 3.72
CA ILE A 90 -4.96 -7.50 5.00
C ILE A 90 -5.18 -9.01 4.85
N LYS A 91 -6.25 -9.41 4.18
CA LYS A 91 -6.56 -10.83 3.96
C LYS A 91 -5.48 -11.51 3.13
N ASP A 92 -5.11 -10.89 2.01
CA ASP A 92 -4.14 -11.45 1.07
C ASP A 92 -2.75 -11.56 1.72
N VAL A 93 -2.23 -10.47 2.29
CA VAL A 93 -0.91 -10.44 2.95
C VAL A 93 -0.89 -11.31 4.21
N GLY A 94 -2.00 -11.37 4.95
CA GLY A 94 -2.15 -12.26 6.09
C GLY A 94 -1.98 -13.73 5.70
N HIS A 95 -2.59 -14.13 4.58
CA HIS A 95 -2.41 -15.48 4.05
C HIS A 95 -0.96 -15.76 3.63
N ASP A 96 -0.28 -14.78 3.04
CA ASP A 96 1.12 -14.92 2.62
C ASP A 96 2.06 -15.12 3.83
N VAL A 97 1.85 -14.35 4.91
CA VAL A 97 2.62 -14.47 6.16
C VAL A 97 2.36 -15.81 6.85
N GLU A 98 1.08 -16.21 7.00
CA GLU A 98 0.72 -17.50 7.59
C GLU A 98 1.31 -18.68 6.81
N MET A 99 1.29 -18.60 5.47
CA MET A 99 1.86 -19.64 4.61
C MET A 99 3.38 -19.72 4.76
N ALA A 100 4.07 -18.58 4.85
CA ALA A 100 5.50 -18.56 5.06
C ALA A 100 5.87 -19.23 6.40
N GLU A 101 5.16 -18.91 7.47
CA GLU A 101 5.35 -19.52 8.80
C GLU A 101 5.18 -21.05 8.74
N GLN A 102 4.13 -21.54 8.06
CA GLN A 102 3.88 -22.98 7.88
C GLN A 102 5.01 -23.70 7.13
N CYS A 103 5.72 -23.00 6.25
CA CYS A 103 6.86 -23.52 5.50
C CYS A 103 8.21 -23.28 6.19
N GLY A 104 8.23 -22.74 7.42
CA GLY A 104 9.47 -22.45 8.16
C GLY A 104 10.22 -21.22 7.66
N CYS A 105 9.55 -20.32 6.94
CA CYS A 105 10.07 -19.04 6.49
C CYS A 105 9.49 -17.90 7.35
N SER A 106 10.20 -16.79 7.44
CA SER A 106 9.66 -15.52 7.94
C SER A 106 9.68 -14.49 6.81
N LEU A 107 8.67 -13.61 6.80
CA LEU A 107 8.56 -12.51 5.85
C LEU A 107 8.55 -11.18 6.62
N PRO A 108 9.69 -10.69 7.14
CA PRO A 108 9.70 -9.49 7.99
C PRO A 108 9.08 -8.25 7.35
N ALA A 109 9.30 -8.06 6.04
CA ALA A 109 8.68 -6.97 5.29
C ALA A 109 7.16 -7.15 5.14
N GLY A 110 6.69 -8.40 4.98
CA GLY A 110 5.27 -8.72 4.91
C GLY A 110 4.58 -8.55 6.26
N GLU A 111 5.26 -8.92 7.34
CA GLU A 111 4.81 -8.70 8.72
C GLU A 111 4.69 -7.21 9.04
N LEU A 112 5.66 -6.38 8.60
CA LEU A 112 5.59 -4.92 8.73
C LEU A 112 4.40 -4.35 7.96
N ALA A 113 4.29 -4.67 6.67
CA ALA A 113 3.18 -4.22 5.84
C ALA A 113 1.82 -4.66 6.41
N LEU A 114 1.71 -5.90 6.91
CA LEU A 114 0.49 -6.41 7.53
C LEU A 114 0.12 -5.64 8.81
N ARG A 115 1.11 -5.26 9.63
CA ARG A 115 0.86 -4.42 10.82
C ARG A 115 0.33 -3.04 10.42
N HIS A 116 0.99 -2.38 9.47
CA HIS A 116 0.57 -1.05 9.01
C HIS A 116 -0.79 -1.09 8.31
N LEU A 117 -1.08 -2.10 7.50
CA LEU A 117 -2.41 -2.30 6.90
C LEU A 117 -3.50 -2.44 7.98
N LYS A 118 -3.25 -3.21 9.04
CA LYS A 118 -4.18 -3.37 10.16
C LYS A 118 -4.38 -2.05 10.92
N GLN A 119 -3.31 -1.29 11.17
CA GLN A 119 -3.41 0.03 11.80
C GLN A 119 -4.19 1.02 10.93
N ALA A 120 -3.92 1.04 9.62
CA ALA A 120 -4.64 1.87 8.66
C ALA A 120 -6.13 1.52 8.67
N LYS A 121 -6.48 0.23 8.61
CA LYS A 121 -7.87 -0.20 8.74
C LYS A 121 -8.53 0.30 10.02
N LEU A 122 -7.85 0.18 11.17
CA LEU A 122 -8.37 0.68 12.45
C LEU A 122 -8.56 2.21 12.44
N TRP A 123 -7.66 2.95 11.80
CA TRP A 123 -7.80 4.39 11.59
C TRP A 123 -9.06 4.70 10.76
N GLY A 124 -9.21 4.04 9.61
CA GLY A 124 -10.37 4.21 8.73
C GLY A 124 -11.70 3.87 9.41
N ASP A 125 -11.75 2.76 10.15
CA ASP A 125 -12.95 2.34 10.87
C ASP A 125 -13.37 3.37 11.95
N LYS A 126 -12.42 4.04 12.62
CA LYS A 126 -12.70 5.12 13.59
C LYS A 126 -13.26 6.37 12.92
N GLU A 127 -12.74 6.72 11.75
CA GLU A 127 -13.18 7.88 10.97
C GLU A 127 -14.42 7.60 10.10
N GLY A 128 -14.94 6.36 10.12
CA GLY A 128 -16.06 5.94 9.27
C GLY A 128 -15.70 5.99 7.77
N ARG A 129 -14.43 5.75 7.44
CA ARG A 129 -13.84 5.95 6.12
C ARG A 129 -13.24 4.66 5.56
N SER A 130 -13.67 4.27 4.38
CA SER A 130 -13.07 3.16 3.63
C SER A 130 -11.74 3.60 3.04
N LEU A 131 -10.64 2.97 3.45
CA LEU A 131 -9.30 3.32 2.99
C LEU A 131 -8.80 2.41 1.86
N ASP A 132 -7.86 2.96 1.10
CA ASP A 132 -7.17 2.24 0.06
C ASP A 132 -5.94 1.49 0.62
N SER A 133 -5.48 0.41 -0.03
CA SER A 133 -4.37 -0.41 0.46
C SER A 133 -3.08 0.40 0.66
N THR A 134 -2.87 1.48 -0.10
CA THR A 134 -1.72 2.38 0.06
C THR A 134 -1.80 3.27 1.30
N SER A 135 -2.84 3.13 2.12
CA SER A 135 -3.01 3.85 3.39
C SER A 135 -1.99 3.51 4.48
N VAL A 136 -1.15 2.50 4.25
CA VAL A 136 0.10 2.33 5.03
C VAL A 136 0.93 3.62 5.05
N TYR A 137 0.88 4.41 3.98
CA TYR A 137 1.50 5.73 3.92
C TYR A 137 1.05 6.66 5.06
N GLY A 138 -0.25 6.69 5.37
CA GLY A 138 -0.77 7.48 6.48
C GLY A 138 -0.23 7.02 7.83
N ILE A 139 -0.05 5.71 8.03
CA ILE A 139 0.53 5.16 9.26
C ILE A 139 2.01 5.52 9.38
N VAL A 140 2.79 5.34 8.31
CA VAL A 140 4.21 5.71 8.30
C VAL A 140 4.40 7.22 8.55
N ARG A 141 3.48 8.06 8.07
CA ARG A 141 3.44 9.50 8.39
C ARG A 141 3.25 9.74 9.89
N GLU A 142 2.25 9.09 10.51
CA GLU A 142 1.99 9.21 11.94
C GLU A 142 3.20 8.79 12.79
N GLU A 143 3.87 7.70 12.41
CA GLU A 143 5.10 7.24 13.08
C GLU A 143 6.27 8.25 12.95
N ALA A 144 6.30 9.03 11.88
CA ALA A 144 7.25 10.13 11.68
C ALA A 144 6.82 11.48 12.31
N GLY A 145 5.73 11.48 13.08
CA GLY A 145 5.19 12.66 13.76
C GLY A 145 4.48 13.65 12.82
N LEU A 146 3.95 13.15 11.70
CA LEU A 146 3.11 13.91 10.76
C LEU A 146 1.65 13.48 10.93
N ASP A 147 0.72 14.26 10.39
CA ASP A 147 -0.68 13.83 10.33
C ASP A 147 -0.85 12.67 9.34
N PHE A 148 -1.76 11.73 9.65
CA PHE A 148 -2.15 10.64 8.73
C PHE A 148 -2.55 11.17 7.35
N GLU A 149 -3.36 12.23 7.34
CA GLU A 149 -3.83 12.91 6.13
C GLU A 149 -2.84 13.98 5.68
N THR A 150 -2.48 13.96 4.40
CA THR A 150 -1.82 15.10 3.76
C THR A 150 -2.78 16.28 3.69
N ASP A 151 -2.24 17.49 3.53
CA ASP A 151 -3.07 18.69 3.34
C ASP A 151 -4.00 18.56 2.12
N LEU A 152 -3.53 17.90 1.04
CA LEU A 152 -4.36 17.58 -0.12
C LEU A 152 -5.57 16.70 0.24
N VAL A 153 -5.39 15.68 1.09
CA VAL A 153 -6.49 14.82 1.54
C VAL A 153 -7.48 15.64 2.37
N LYS A 154 -6.98 16.47 3.30
CA LYS A 154 -7.82 17.35 4.12
C LYS A 154 -8.64 18.32 3.26
N GLU A 155 -8.02 18.92 2.25
CA GLU A 155 -8.69 19.84 1.31
C GLU A 155 -9.79 19.14 0.50
N LYS A 156 -9.52 17.95 -0.05
CA LYS A 156 -10.51 17.14 -0.78
C LYS A 156 -11.70 16.74 0.10
N CYS A 157 -11.46 16.48 1.38
CA CYS A 157 -12.53 16.17 2.33
C CYS A 157 -13.37 17.40 2.69
N ARG A 158 -12.78 18.61 2.71
CA ARG A 158 -13.51 19.86 2.99
C ARG A 158 -14.40 20.27 1.83
N SER A 159 -13.89 20.27 0.60
CA SER A 159 -14.62 20.73 -0.60
C SER A 159 -15.85 19.89 -0.98
N ARG A 160 -16.07 18.76 -0.31
CA ARG A 160 -17.20 17.85 -0.50
C ARG A 160 -18.29 17.99 0.55
N LYS A 161 -18.07 18.79 1.61
CA LYS A 161 -19.07 19.07 2.65
C LYS A 161 -19.94 20.29 2.32
N ASP A 162 -19.55 21.06 1.32
CA ASP A 162 -20.29 22.18 0.73
C ASP A 162 -21.10 21.73 -0.50
#